data_AF-A0A957EFY6-F1
#
_entry.id   AF-A0A957EFY6-F1
#
_cell.length_a   1.000
_cell.length_b   1.000
_cell.length_c   1.000
_cell.angle_alpha   90.00
_cell.angle_beta   90.00
_cell.angle_gamma   90.00
#
_symmetry.space_group_name_H-M   'P 1'
#
loop_
_entity.id
_entity.type
_entity.pdbx_description
1 polymer ?
#
loop_
_entity_poly.entity_id
_entity_poly.type
_entity_poly.pdbx_seq_one_letter_code
_entity_poly.pdbx_strand_id
1 'polypeptide(L)' 'AKGHLTRDARIKERKKPGLKRARKAPTYTKR' A
#
# COMPACT_ATOMS: atom_id res chain seq x y z
N ALA A 1 -20.70 16.96 -15.44
CA ALA A 1 -19.27 16.79 -15.76
C ALA A 1 -18.43 17.02 -14.51
N LYS A 2 -17.85 15.97 -13.89
CA LYS A 2 -16.86 16.10 -12.81
C LYS A 2 -15.45 16.22 -13.41
N GLY A 3 -15.28 17.23 -14.27
CA GLY A 3 -14.01 17.56 -14.89
C GLY A 3 -13.29 18.61 -14.05
N HIS A 4 -12.22 18.21 -13.34
CA HIS A 4 -11.13 19.07 -12.86
C HIS A 4 -11.29 19.92 -11.57
N LEU A 5 -11.99 19.46 -10.53
CA LEU A 5 -11.95 20.17 -9.22
C LEU A 5 -11.09 19.52 -8.14
N THR A 6 -10.63 18.28 -8.31
CA THR A 6 -9.71 17.65 -7.35
C THR A 6 -8.80 16.64 -8.06
N ARG A 7 -7.48 16.79 -7.90
CA ARG A 7 -6.54 15.71 -8.20
C ARG A 7 -6.51 14.74 -7.04
N ASP A 8 -6.58 13.45 -7.35
CA ASP A 8 -6.45 12.39 -6.36
C ASP A 8 -5.04 12.40 -5.76
N ALA A 9 -4.96 12.66 -4.44
CA ALA A 9 -3.69 12.76 -3.72
C ALA A 9 -3.07 11.39 -3.38
N ARG A 10 -3.72 10.28 -3.74
CA ARG A 10 -3.24 8.94 -3.41
C ARG A 10 -1.91 8.66 -4.11
N ILE A 11 -0.90 8.33 -3.32
CA ILE A 11 0.40 7.85 -3.78
C ILE A 11 0.52 6.37 -3.46
N LYS A 12 1.03 5.58 -4.41
CA LYS A 12 1.31 4.17 -4.17
C LYS A 12 2.44 4.04 -3.15
N GLU A 13 2.15 3.38 -2.05
CA GLU A 13 3.17 3.08 -1.06
C GLU A 13 4.15 2.02 -1.57
N ARG A 14 5.45 2.23 -1.34
CA ARG A 14 6.49 1.28 -1.73
C ARG A 14 6.44 0.02 -0.87
N LYS A 15 6.74 -1.14 -1.48
CA LYS A 15 7.04 -2.37 -0.75
C LYS A 15 8.34 -2.21 0.05
N LYS A 16 8.28 -2.52 1.36
CA LYS A 16 9.48 -2.64 2.20
C LYS A 16 10.08 -4.07 2.09
N PRO A 17 11.40 -4.24 2.27
CA PRO A 17 12.03 -5.56 2.25
C PRO A 17 11.39 -6.52 3.25
N GLY A 18 11.33 -7.82 2.92
CA GLY A 18 10.76 -8.86 3.78
C GLY A 18 9.22 -8.91 3.87
N LEU A 19 8.50 -8.00 3.22
CA LEU A 19 7.03 -7.97 3.25
C LEU A 19 6.40 -8.62 2.01
N LYS A 20 5.15 -9.12 2.12
CA LYS A 20 4.37 -9.61 0.95
C LYS A 20 3.76 -8.47 0.15
N ARG A 21 3.37 -7.37 0.82
CA ARG A 21 2.81 -6.14 0.23
C ARG A 21 3.44 -4.90 0.89
N ALA A 22 3.00 -3.70 0.54
CA ALA A 22 3.49 -2.43 1.13
C ALA A 22 3.63 -2.47 2.65
N ARG A 23 2.66 -3.07 3.36
CA ARG A 23 2.63 -3.16 4.83
C ARG A 23 2.41 -4.57 5.39
N LYS A 24 2.15 -5.57 4.55
CA LYS A 24 1.77 -6.92 5.02
C LYS A 24 2.99 -7.76 5.39
N ALA A 25 3.25 -7.89 6.68
CA ALA A 25 4.27 -8.78 7.23
C ALA A 25 3.87 -10.27 7.10
N PRO A 26 4.84 -11.18 6.93
CA PRO A 26 4.58 -12.61 7.07
C PRO A 26 4.21 -12.91 8.52
N THR A 27 3.12 -13.66 8.72
CA THR A 27 2.77 -14.19 10.03
C THR A 27 3.69 -15.36 10.34
N TYR A 28 4.29 -15.34 11.53
CA TYR A 28 5.08 -16.46 12.02
C TYR A 28 4.17 -17.37 12.86
N THR A 29 4.02 -18.64 12.48
CA THR A 29 3.35 -19.65 13.30
C THR A 29 4.41 -20.49 13.99
N LYS A 30 4.64 -20.26 15.30
CA LYS A 30 5.40 -21.23 16.13
C LYS A 30 4.53 -22.48 16.30
N ARG A 31 5.20 -23.63 16.41
CA ARG A 31 4.58 -24.93 16.65
C ARG A 31 3.87 -24.95 17.98
#